data_AF-A0A6A3Y975-F1
#
_entry.id   AF-A0A6A3Y975-F1
#
_cell.length_a   1.000
_cell.length_b   1.000
_cell.length_c   1.000
_cell.angle_alpha   90.00
_cell.angle_beta   90.00
_cell.angle_gamma   90.00
#
_symmetry.space_group_name_H-M   'P 1'
#
loop_
_entity.id
_entity.type
_entity.pdbx_description
1 polymer ?
#
loop_
_entity_poly.entity_id
_entity_poly.type
_entity_poly.pdbx_seq_one_letter_code
_entity_poly.pdbx_strand_id
1 'polypeptide(L)'
;MREAVWNHFRGNEKHRGVVYENATKHLESFSDTIMEAFTMEFLGKTTTADFRVKQVIRRCVETDKQVVVWVSIGHALDPNNSPFSSFGFVDKGYVVTRRPTSIGPGHGDFTVLQMCSLVSPQMAAGCRIDMTAAGDFTEFVLNVVAANTTTSQELIENVLLDQALNRQQESSSLAA
;
A
#
# COMPACT_ATOMS: atom_id res chain seq x y z
N MET A 1 16.98 12.73 0.79
CA MET A 1 16.12 11.68 0.20
C MET A 1 14.67 12.06 0.44
N ARG A 2 13.77 11.97 -0.54
CA ARG A 2 12.37 12.41 -0.33
C ARG A 2 11.66 11.41 0.61
N GLU A 3 11.22 11.87 1.78
CA GLU A 3 10.51 11.04 2.77
C GLU A 3 9.02 10.82 2.43
N ALA A 4 8.55 11.38 1.31
CA ALA A 4 7.15 11.30 0.87
C ALA A 4 6.59 9.87 0.91
N VAL A 5 7.37 8.90 0.42
CA VAL A 5 6.99 7.48 0.44
C VAL A 5 6.80 6.98 1.87
N TRP A 6 7.80 7.14 2.74
CA TRP A 6 7.69 6.68 4.12
C TRP A 6 6.55 7.37 4.89
N ASN A 7 6.36 8.66 4.65
CA ASN A 7 5.30 9.44 5.28
C ASN A 7 3.91 8.94 4.84
N HIS A 8 3.74 8.56 3.56
CA HIS A 8 2.52 7.88 3.10
C HIS A 8 2.23 6.61 3.89
N PHE A 9 3.20 5.71 4.02
CA PHE A 9 3.01 4.45 4.75
C PHE A 9 2.91 4.61 6.26
N ARG A 10 3.41 5.71 6.83
CA ARG A 10 3.18 6.07 8.25
C ARG A 10 1.81 6.70 8.49
N GLY A 11 1.22 7.32 7.47
CA GLY A 11 -0.04 8.04 7.57
C GLY A 11 -1.24 7.12 7.79
N ASN A 12 -2.31 7.70 8.34
CA ASN A 12 -3.60 7.02 8.48
C ASN A 12 -4.42 7.04 7.18
N GLU A 13 -4.09 7.92 6.24
CA GLU A 13 -4.82 8.11 4.97
C GLU A 13 -4.54 7.03 3.93
N LYS A 14 -3.58 6.12 4.20
CA LYS A 14 -3.20 5.04 3.29
C LYS A 14 -4.26 3.93 3.15
N HIS A 15 -5.19 3.83 4.10
CA HIS A 15 -6.19 2.75 4.14
C HIS A 15 -7.42 3.15 3.30
N ARG A 16 -7.57 2.58 2.09
CA ARG A 16 -8.70 2.83 1.18
C ARG A 16 -9.90 1.91 1.46
N GLY A 17 -10.88 2.39 2.20
CA GLY A 17 -12.09 1.68 2.62
C GLY A 17 -12.55 2.13 4.01
N VAL A 18 -13.58 1.49 4.56
CA VAL A 18 -14.04 1.82 5.91
C VAL A 18 -13.20 1.03 6.92
N VAL A 19 -12.28 1.71 7.57
CA VAL A 19 -11.63 1.19 8.77
C VAL A 19 -12.56 1.46 9.95
N TYR A 20 -13.04 0.41 10.60
CA TYR A 20 -14.00 0.55 11.69
C TYR A 20 -13.33 1.16 12.94
N GLU A 21 -13.93 2.22 13.52
CA GLU A 21 -13.43 2.87 14.76
C GLU A 21 -13.39 1.92 15.97
N ASN A 22 -14.33 0.98 16.05
CA ASN A 22 -14.40 -0.02 17.12
C ASN A 22 -13.51 -1.25 16.88
N ALA A 23 -12.73 -1.27 15.79
CA ALA A 23 -11.78 -2.34 15.51
C ALA A 23 -10.40 -1.99 16.06
N THR A 24 -9.69 -3.00 16.56
CA THR A 24 -8.32 -2.84 17.08
C THR A 24 -7.39 -2.37 15.96
N LYS A 25 -7.07 -1.07 15.91
CA LYS A 25 -5.94 -0.52 15.16
C LYS A 25 -4.73 -0.46 16.08
N HIS A 26 -3.91 -1.52 16.07
CA HIS A 26 -2.68 -1.53 16.87
C HIS A 26 -1.50 -1.17 15.96
N LEU A 27 -0.98 0.05 16.09
CA LEU A 27 0.17 0.54 15.35
C LEU A 27 1.40 0.53 16.27
N GLU A 28 2.32 -0.40 16.06
CA GLU A 28 3.67 -0.29 16.61
C GLU A 28 4.58 0.32 15.54
N SER A 29 5.24 1.42 15.88
CA SER A 29 6.17 2.09 14.99
C SER A 29 7.54 2.18 15.64
N PHE A 30 8.50 1.48 15.05
CA PHE A 30 9.92 1.60 15.31
C PHE A 30 10.56 2.39 14.17
N SER A 31 11.76 2.97 14.36
CA SER A 31 12.46 3.89 13.41
C SER A 31 12.11 3.67 11.93
N ASP A 32 12.20 2.42 11.46
CA ASP A 32 11.97 2.04 10.07
C ASP A 32 11.02 0.85 9.92
N THR A 33 10.18 0.54 10.91
CA THR A 33 9.26 -0.60 10.83
C THR A 33 7.92 -0.26 11.48
N ILE A 34 6.84 -0.56 10.75
CA ILE A 34 5.46 -0.38 11.16
C ILE A 34 4.84 -1.78 11.24
N MET A 35 4.20 -2.08 12.35
CA MET A 35 3.34 -3.26 12.49
C MET A 35 1.93 -2.80 12.76
N GLU A 36 0.99 -3.31 11.98
CA GLU A 36 -0.42 -2.97 12.09
C GLU A 36 -1.29 -4.21 12.14
N ALA A 37 -2.30 -4.17 12.97
CA ALA A 37 -3.48 -5.02 12.86
C ALA A 37 -4.71 -4.10 12.80
N PHE A 38 -5.66 -4.38 11.91
CA PHE A 38 -6.90 -3.62 11.78
C PHE A 38 -7.99 -4.46 11.09
N THR A 39 -9.24 -4.04 11.24
CA THR A 39 -10.37 -4.60 10.48
C THR A 39 -10.83 -3.57 9.47
N MET A 40 -11.12 -4.01 8.25
CA MET A 40 -11.45 -3.13 7.16
C MET A 40 -12.48 -3.75 6.23
N GLU A 41 -13.44 -2.93 5.82
CA GLU A 41 -14.33 -3.24 4.71
C GLU A 41 -13.60 -3.01 3.39
N PHE A 42 -13.51 -4.06 2.58
CA PHE A 42 -13.00 -3.97 1.22
C PHE A 42 -14.17 -3.83 0.23
N LEU A 43 -14.13 -2.75 -0.53
CA LEU A 43 -15.13 -2.40 -1.53
C LEU A 43 -14.68 -2.91 -2.92
N GLY A 44 -15.29 -4.00 -3.38
CA GLY A 44 -15.22 -4.45 -4.76
C GLY A 44 -16.24 -3.72 -5.64
N LYS A 45 -16.31 -4.08 -6.93
CA LYS A 45 -17.26 -3.47 -7.88
C LYS A 45 -18.72 -3.73 -7.51
N THR A 46 -19.02 -4.93 -7.04
CA THR A 46 -20.37 -5.42 -6.73
C THR A 46 -20.45 -6.15 -5.40
N THR A 47 -19.32 -6.35 -4.73
CA THR A 47 -19.20 -7.14 -3.50
C THR A 47 -18.46 -6.31 -2.46
N THR A 48 -18.99 -6.27 -1.25
CA THR A 48 -18.31 -5.79 -0.04
C THR A 48 -17.99 -6.97 0.85
N ALA A 49 -16.81 -6.94 1.47
CA ALA A 49 -16.44 -7.96 2.42
C ALA A 49 -15.47 -7.41 3.47
N ASP A 50 -15.69 -7.83 4.71
CA ASP A 50 -14.89 -7.43 5.85
C ASP A 50 -13.75 -8.39 6.11
N PHE A 51 -12.57 -7.83 6.37
CA PHE A 51 -11.37 -8.60 6.64
C PHE A 51 -10.64 -8.08 7.87
N ARG A 52 -10.06 -9.01 8.62
CA ARG A 52 -9.00 -8.72 9.59
C ARG A 52 -7.67 -8.78 8.86
N VAL A 53 -6.95 -7.67 8.86
CA VAL A 53 -5.65 -7.52 8.23
C VAL A 53 -4.57 -7.39 9.30
N LYS A 54 -3.46 -8.09 9.10
CA LYS A 54 -2.20 -7.87 9.81
C LYS A 54 -1.13 -7.54 8.80
N GLN A 55 -0.35 -6.49 9.03
CA GLN A 55 0.73 -6.13 8.13
C GLN A 55 1.99 -5.67 8.85
N VAL A 56 3.12 -5.88 8.19
CA VAL A 56 4.42 -5.34 8.56
C VAL A 56 4.96 -4.58 7.37
N ILE A 57 5.33 -3.32 7.61
CA ILE A 57 5.92 -2.43 6.61
C ILE A 57 7.29 -2.01 7.10
N ARG A 58 8.30 -2.02 6.24
CA ARG A 58 9.67 -1.66 6.61
C ARG A 58 10.30 -0.73 5.59
N ARG A 59 10.98 0.31 6.07
CA ARG A 59 11.81 1.21 5.27
C ARG A 59 13.26 0.74 5.27
N CYS A 60 13.89 0.82 4.09
CA CYS A 60 15.31 0.64 3.87
C CYS A 60 15.83 1.87 3.12
N VAL A 61 16.83 2.55 3.66
CA VAL A 61 17.44 3.73 3.03
C VAL A 61 18.86 3.37 2.60
N GLU A 62 19.14 3.55 1.32
CA GLU A 62 20.47 3.46 0.73
C GLU A 62 20.89 4.86 0.22
N THR A 63 22.15 5.01 -0.20
CA THR A 63 22.73 6.31 -0.58
C THR A 63 21.92 7.05 -1.66
N ASP A 64 21.35 6.33 -2.61
CA ASP A 64 20.67 6.87 -3.81
C ASP A 64 19.22 6.41 -3.97
N LYS A 65 18.75 5.47 -3.14
CA LYS A 65 17.40 4.90 -3.21
C LYS A 65 16.79 4.63 -1.83
N GLN A 66 15.47 4.77 -1.74
CA GLN A 66 14.67 4.42 -0.58
C GLN A 66 13.71 3.33 -1.04
N VAL A 67 13.68 2.24 -0.28
CA VAL A 67 12.78 1.13 -0.51
C VAL A 67 11.85 1.01 0.69
N VAL A 68 10.55 0.95 0.46
CA VAL A 68 9.59 0.53 1.48
C VAL A 68 9.02 -0.80 1.03
N VAL A 69 9.09 -1.82 1.88
CA VAL A 69 8.55 -3.15 1.63
C VAL A 69 7.40 -3.42 2.59
N TRP A 70 6.42 -4.21 2.17
CA TRP A 70 5.35 -4.67 3.04
C TRP A 70 5.01 -6.13 2.83
N VAL A 71 4.50 -6.73 3.90
CA VAL A 71 3.83 -8.03 3.89
C VAL A 71 2.56 -7.90 4.73
N SER A 72 1.44 -8.25 4.11
CA SER A 72 0.10 -8.16 4.69
C SER A 72 -0.60 -9.50 4.54
N ILE A 73 -1.36 -9.88 5.56
CA ILE A 73 -2.20 -11.07 5.56
C ILE A 73 -3.62 -10.63 5.91
N GLY A 74 -4.59 -11.03 5.10
CA GLY A 74 -6.00 -10.77 5.32
C GLY A 74 -6.81 -12.05 5.46
N HIS A 75 -7.72 -12.08 6.42
CA HIS A 75 -8.71 -13.15 6.60
C HIS A 75 -10.10 -12.55 6.73
N ALA A 76 -11.12 -13.24 6.21
CA ALA A 76 -12.51 -12.82 6.39
C ALA A 76 -12.83 -12.60 7.88
N LEU A 77 -13.54 -11.51 8.18
CA LEU A 77 -13.92 -11.14 9.55
C LEU A 77 -14.95 -12.11 10.14
N ASP A 78 -15.97 -12.43 9.34
CA ASP A 78 -17.05 -13.35 9.71
C ASP A 78 -16.85 -14.70 9.00
N PRO A 79 -16.43 -15.75 9.73
CA PRO A 79 -16.20 -17.08 9.16
C PRO A 79 -17.51 -17.83 8.84
N ASN A 80 -18.68 -17.31 9.20
CA ASN A 80 -19.97 -17.97 8.97
C ASN A 80 -20.86 -17.22 7.97
N ASN A 81 -20.72 -15.90 7.87
CA ASN A 81 -21.63 -15.06 7.07
C ASN A 81 -20.95 -14.23 5.97
N SER A 82 -19.62 -14.29 5.85
CA SER A 82 -18.91 -13.64 4.75
C SER A 82 -19.00 -14.46 3.46
N PRO A 83 -19.18 -13.83 2.28
CA PRO A 83 -19.08 -14.51 0.99
C PRO A 83 -17.70 -15.16 0.78
N PHE A 84 -16.69 -14.73 1.53
CA PHE A 84 -15.31 -15.21 1.45
C PHE A 84 -14.83 -15.86 2.75
N SER A 85 -15.74 -16.40 3.55
CA SER A 85 -15.46 -16.99 4.87
C SER A 85 -14.34 -18.05 4.89
N SER A 86 -14.18 -18.81 3.81
CA SER A 86 -13.14 -19.83 3.66
C SER A 86 -11.86 -19.32 3.01
N PHE A 87 -11.79 -18.03 2.66
CA PHE A 87 -10.69 -17.43 1.93
C PHE A 87 -9.92 -16.40 2.76
N GLY A 88 -8.67 -16.20 2.36
CA GLY A 88 -7.78 -15.15 2.85
C GLY A 88 -6.78 -14.78 1.77
N PHE A 89 -5.90 -13.84 2.05
CA PHE A 89 -4.87 -13.46 1.09
C PHE A 89 -3.57 -13.08 1.79
N VAL A 90 -2.48 -13.20 1.04
CA VAL A 90 -1.20 -12.58 1.38
C VAL A 90 -0.87 -11.57 0.30
N ASP A 91 -0.72 -10.31 0.70
CA ASP A 91 -0.22 -9.24 -0.15
C ASP A 91 1.22 -8.93 0.24
N LYS A 92 2.10 -8.85 -0.75
CA LYS A 92 3.49 -8.46 -0.56
C LYS A 92 3.82 -7.43 -1.60
N GLY A 93 4.62 -6.44 -1.24
CA GLY A 93 5.06 -5.50 -2.25
C GLY A 93 6.17 -4.62 -1.78
N TYR A 94 6.57 -3.76 -2.70
CA TYR A 94 7.58 -2.76 -2.44
C TYR A 94 7.32 -1.51 -3.27
N VAL A 95 7.89 -0.41 -2.79
CA VAL A 95 8.00 0.83 -3.53
C VAL A 95 9.45 1.31 -3.44
N VAL A 96 9.99 1.74 -4.57
CA VAL A 96 11.33 2.31 -4.69
C VAL A 96 11.22 3.76 -5.14
N THR A 97 11.91 4.64 -4.44
CA THR A 97 12.26 5.97 -4.97
C THR A 97 13.74 6.09 -5.17
N ARG A 98 14.15 6.59 -6.33
CA ARG A 98 15.57 6.82 -6.67
C ARG A 98 15.72 7.97 -7.66
N ARG A 99 16.92 8.51 -7.78
CA ARG A 99 17.24 9.42 -8.89
C ARG A 99 17.39 8.62 -10.20
N PRO A 100 16.93 9.14 -11.34
CA PRO A 100 17.25 8.56 -12.63
C PRO A 100 18.77 8.57 -12.86
N THR A 101 19.34 7.46 -13.31
CA THR A 101 20.77 7.37 -13.65
C THR A 101 21.07 7.82 -15.09
N SER A 102 20.04 7.89 -15.94
CA SER A 102 20.16 8.23 -17.37
C SER A 102 20.10 9.73 -17.66
N ILE A 103 19.75 10.57 -16.67
CA ILE A 103 19.63 12.02 -16.84
C ILE A 103 20.90 12.66 -16.27
N GLY A 104 21.63 13.38 -17.13
CA GLY A 104 22.87 14.06 -16.75
C GLY A 104 22.65 15.20 -15.75
N PRO A 105 23.69 15.60 -14.99
CA PRO A 105 23.61 16.75 -14.09
C PRO A 105 23.21 18.02 -14.86
N GLY A 106 22.26 18.79 -14.34
CA GLY A 106 21.79 20.05 -14.94
C GLY A 106 20.41 20.01 -15.60
N HIS A 107 19.85 18.82 -15.81
CA HIS A 107 18.45 18.66 -16.21
C HIS A 107 17.58 18.33 -15.00
N GLY A 108 16.95 19.33 -14.38
CA GLY A 108 15.85 19.18 -13.42
C GLY A 108 16.09 18.28 -12.18
N ASP A 109 15.13 18.29 -11.26
CA ASP A 109 15.21 17.53 -10.01
C ASP A 109 14.24 16.34 -10.07
N PHE A 110 14.62 15.31 -10.82
CA PHE A 110 13.77 14.15 -11.11
C PHE A 110 13.81 13.06 -10.04
N THR A 111 12.72 12.34 -9.88
CA THR A 111 12.62 11.15 -9.02
C THR A 111 11.83 10.08 -9.74
N VAL A 112 12.38 8.87 -9.81
CA VAL A 112 11.66 7.68 -10.27
C VAL A 112 10.92 7.09 -9.07
N LEU A 113 9.61 6.91 -9.20
CA LEU A 113 8.79 6.12 -8.31
C LEU A 113 8.43 4.80 -9.01
N GLN A 114 8.66 3.67 -8.35
CA GLN A 114 8.25 2.37 -8.85
C GLN A 114 7.59 1.60 -7.72
N MET A 115 6.32 1.25 -7.89
CA MET A 115 5.54 0.45 -6.94
C MET A 115 5.19 -0.89 -7.57
N CYS A 116 5.27 -1.97 -6.80
CA CYS A 116 4.92 -3.31 -7.24
C CYS A 116 4.28 -4.08 -6.08
N SER A 117 3.22 -4.82 -6.38
CA SER A 117 2.53 -5.71 -5.46
C SER A 117 2.35 -7.10 -6.07
N LEU A 118 2.39 -8.10 -5.20
CA LEU A 118 2.13 -9.51 -5.48
C LEU A 118 1.10 -9.98 -4.47
N VAL A 119 -0.06 -10.37 -4.98
CA VAL A 119 -1.15 -10.91 -4.17
C VAL A 119 -1.25 -12.40 -4.41
N SER A 120 -1.34 -13.15 -3.32
CA SER A 120 -1.59 -14.59 -3.32
C SER A 120 -2.89 -14.87 -2.57
N PRO A 121 -4.00 -15.17 -3.26
CA PRO A 121 -5.19 -15.74 -2.65
C PRO A 121 -4.86 -17.03 -1.89
N GLN A 122 -5.50 -17.23 -0.75
CA GLN A 122 -5.34 -18.39 0.12
C GLN A 122 -6.70 -18.98 0.49
N MET A 123 -6.71 -20.29 0.72
CA MET A 123 -7.87 -21.02 1.21
C MET A 123 -7.57 -21.59 2.59
N ALA A 124 -8.58 -21.62 3.47
CA ALA A 124 -8.49 -22.26 4.75
C ALA A 124 -8.22 -23.78 4.60
N ALA A 125 -7.39 -24.32 5.49
CA ALA A 125 -7.03 -25.73 5.47
C ALA A 125 -8.26 -26.62 5.68
N GLY A 126 -8.36 -27.70 4.89
CA GLY A 126 -9.47 -28.67 4.99
C GLY A 126 -10.75 -28.25 4.27
N CYS A 127 -10.82 -27.05 3.69
CA CYS A 127 -11.93 -26.66 2.83
C CYS A 127 -11.82 -27.31 1.44
N ARG A 128 -12.96 -27.72 0.87
CA ARG A 128 -13.03 -28.11 -0.54
C ARG A 128 -13.03 -26.84 -1.38
N ILE A 129 -12.20 -26.82 -2.42
CA ILE A 129 -12.13 -25.68 -3.34
C ILE A 129 -13.39 -25.68 -4.20
N ASP A 130 -14.20 -24.65 -4.02
CA ASP A 130 -15.18 -24.22 -5.02
C ASP A 130 -14.45 -23.31 -6.01
N MET A 131 -14.31 -23.78 -7.26
CA MET A 131 -13.58 -23.06 -8.30
C MET A 131 -14.24 -21.74 -8.68
N THR A 132 -15.56 -21.63 -8.57
CA THR A 132 -16.28 -20.38 -8.82
C THR A 132 -15.99 -19.38 -7.72
N ALA A 133 -16.19 -19.77 -6.45
CA ALA A 133 -15.88 -18.90 -5.31
C ALA A 133 -14.40 -18.50 -5.26
N ALA A 134 -13.49 -19.40 -5.62
CA ALA A 134 -12.05 -19.10 -5.71
C ALA A 134 -11.73 -18.10 -6.83
N GLY A 135 -12.42 -18.21 -7.97
CA GLY A 135 -12.33 -17.24 -9.07
C GLY A 135 -12.83 -15.86 -8.64
N ASP A 136 -14.04 -15.80 -8.07
CA ASP A 136 -14.65 -14.56 -7.60
C ASP A 136 -13.81 -13.87 -6.53
N PHE A 137 -13.28 -14.64 -5.57
CA PHE A 137 -12.37 -14.12 -4.55
C PHE A 137 -11.05 -13.61 -5.13
N THR A 138 -10.47 -14.34 -6.09
CA THR A 138 -9.23 -13.92 -6.76
C THR A 138 -9.44 -12.60 -7.50
N GLU A 139 -10.52 -12.48 -8.27
CA GLU A 139 -10.86 -11.23 -8.96
C GLU A 139 -11.11 -10.09 -7.95
N PHE A 140 -11.85 -10.36 -6.87
CA PHE A 140 -12.12 -9.39 -5.82
C PHE A 140 -10.84 -8.83 -5.22
N VAL A 141 -9.93 -9.68 -4.74
CA VAL A 141 -8.69 -9.23 -4.08
C VAL A 141 -7.77 -8.54 -5.07
N LEU A 142 -7.64 -9.04 -6.30
CA LEU A 142 -6.82 -8.39 -7.34
C LEU A 142 -7.32 -6.98 -7.65
N ASN A 143 -8.64 -6.78 -7.79
CA ASN A 143 -9.22 -5.45 -8.02
C ASN A 143 -8.97 -4.50 -6.85
N VAL A 144 -9.13 -4.99 -5.62
CA VAL A 144 -8.89 -4.22 -4.39
C VAL A 144 -7.43 -3.78 -4.30
N VAL A 145 -6.48 -4.71 -4.45
CA VAL A 145 -5.05 -4.40 -4.33
C VAL A 145 -4.56 -3.53 -5.48
N ALA A 146 -5.04 -3.77 -6.71
CA ALA A 146 -4.73 -2.91 -7.85
C ALA A 146 -5.18 -1.47 -7.56
N ALA A 147 -6.41 -1.27 -7.11
CA ALA A 147 -6.91 0.06 -6.80
C ALA A 147 -6.15 0.73 -5.64
N ASN A 148 -5.82 -0.01 -4.58
CA ASN A 148 -5.03 0.51 -3.46
C ASN A 148 -3.60 0.89 -3.87
N THR A 149 -3.00 0.09 -4.76
CA THR A 149 -1.67 0.34 -5.33
C THR A 149 -1.70 1.61 -6.17
N THR A 150 -2.66 1.74 -7.09
CA THR A 150 -2.82 2.93 -7.94
C THR A 150 -3.03 4.19 -7.12
N THR A 151 -3.96 4.18 -6.15
CA THR A 151 -4.20 5.36 -5.30
C THR A 151 -2.98 5.72 -4.45
N SER A 152 -2.28 4.72 -3.90
CA SER A 152 -1.03 4.98 -3.15
C SER A 152 0.03 5.63 -4.05
N GLN A 153 0.17 5.16 -5.28
CA GLN A 153 1.09 5.74 -6.24
C GLN A 153 0.71 7.21 -6.56
N GLU A 154 -0.55 7.48 -6.87
CA GLU A 154 -1.04 8.84 -7.17
C GLU A 154 -0.81 9.81 -6.00
N LEU A 155 -1.13 9.40 -4.77
CA LEU A 155 -0.93 10.22 -3.57
C LEU A 155 0.56 10.53 -3.34
N ILE A 156 1.43 9.53 -3.50
CA ILE A 156 2.87 9.74 -3.38
C ILE A 156 3.38 10.66 -4.49
N GLU A 157 2.94 10.47 -5.73
CA GLU A 157 3.32 11.30 -6.87
C GLU A 157 2.92 12.77 -6.65
N ASN A 158 1.70 13.03 -6.18
CA ASN A 158 1.22 14.38 -5.87
C ASN A 158 2.13 15.05 -4.83
N VAL A 159 2.45 14.36 -3.73
CA VAL A 159 3.36 14.91 -2.71
C VAL A 159 4.76 15.16 -3.28
N LEU A 160 5.27 14.28 -4.14
CA LEU A 160 6.57 14.44 -4.78
C LEU A 160 6.59 15.64 -5.74
N LEU A 161 5.49 15.88 -6.46
CA LEU A 161 5.30 17.01 -7.36
C LEU A 161 5.22 18.33 -6.59
N ASP A 162 4.37 18.40 -5.55
CA ASP A 162 4.24 19.59 -4.70
C ASP A 162 5.58 20.01 -4.09
N GLN A 163 6.35 19.02 -3.59
CA GLN A 163 7.69 19.26 -3.07
C GLN A 163 8.65 19.80 -4.13
N ALA A 164 8.53 19.37 -5.39
CA ALA A 164 9.36 19.85 -6.49
C ALA A 164 8.99 21.29 -6.88
N LEU A 165 7.69 21.60 -6.96
CA LEU A 165 7.17 22.93 -7.28
C LEU A 165 7.57 23.96 -6.21
N ASN A 166 7.39 23.64 -4.93
CA ASN A 166 7.74 24.54 -3.83
C ASN A 166 9.24 24.89 -3.83
N ARG A 167 10.12 23.90 -4.11
CA ARG A 167 11.56 24.15 -4.23
C ARG A 167 11.91 25.05 -5.41
N GLN A 168 11.25 24.89 -6.55
CA GLN A 168 11.47 25.77 -7.70
C GLN A 168 11.07 27.21 -7.36
N GLN A 169 9.96 27.41 -6.67
CA GLN A 169 9.49 28.72 -6.28
C GLN A 169 10.42 29.41 -5.26
N GLU A 170 10.90 28.67 -4.25
CA GLU A 170 11.91 29.15 -3.30
C GLU A 170 13.22 29.54 -4.01
N SER A 171 13.70 28.70 -4.94
CA SER A 171 14.92 28.98 -5.70
C SER A 171 14.80 30.22 -6.61
N SER A 172 13.60 30.47 -7.13
CA SER A 172 13.31 31.64 -7.96
C SER A 172 13.21 32.92 -7.12
N SER A 173 12.67 32.84 -5.90
CA SER A 173 12.61 33.97 -4.97
C SER A 173 13.96 34.36 -4.36
N LEU A 174 14.90 33.42 -4.27
CA LEU A 174 16.28 33.67 -3.79
C LEU A 174 17.20 34.25 -4.87
N ALA A 175 16.81 34.14 -6.15
CA ALA A 175 17.56 34.63 -7.30
C ALA A 175 17.09 36.02 -7.80
N ALA A 176 16.02 36.56 -7.22
CA ALA A 176 15.46 37.89 -7.49
C ALA A 176 15.85 38.88 -6.39
#